data_AF-A0A0F4KN74-F1
#
_entry.id   AF-A0A0F4KN74-F1
#
_cell.length_a   1.000
_cell.length_b   1.000
_cell.length_c   1.000
_cell.angle_alpha   90.00
_cell.angle_beta   90.00
_cell.angle_gamma   90.00
#
_symmetry.space_group_name_H-M   'P 1'
#
loop_
_entity.id
_entity.type
_entity.pdbx_description
1 polymer ?
#
loop_
_entity_poly.entity_id
_entity_poly.type
_entity_poly.pdbx_seq_one_letter_code
_entity_poly.pdbx_strand_id
1 'polypeptide(L)' 'MLIGDIKITDKNKELLNSKIDMALVVKLLNSDISSYQIGKAIGVSSGNISRLKNKKRKIENLNVKTAYLLSEYAKQIGIK' A
#
# COMPACT_ATOMS: atom_id res chain seq x y z
N MET A 1 -16.61 -8.11 33.38
CA MET A 1 -15.27 -8.51 32.92
C MET A 1 -15.28 -8.43 31.40
N LEU A 2 -14.85 -7.30 30.82
CA LEU A 2 -14.75 -7.17 29.36
C LEU A 2 -13.49 -7.91 28.93
N ILE A 3 -13.68 -9.09 28.32
CA ILE A 3 -12.61 -9.77 27.60
C ILE A 3 -12.34 -8.90 26.37
N GLY A 4 -11.28 -8.09 26.45
CA GLY A 4 -10.99 -7.02 25.51
C GLY A 4 -10.82 -7.50 24.07
N ASP A 5 -11.63 -6.93 23.19
CA ASP A 5 -11.62 -7.10 21.72
C ASP A 5 -10.37 -6.53 21.01
N ILE A 6 -9.19 -6.52 21.65
CA ILE A 6 -7.98 -5.90 21.09
C ILE A 6 -6.75 -6.80 21.31
N LYS A 7 -6.62 -7.83 20.46
CA LYS A 7 -5.34 -8.52 20.16
C LYS A 7 -5.26 -9.05 18.73
N ILE A 8 -6.39 -9.31 18.08
CA ILE A 8 -6.43 -9.87 16.71
C ILE A 8 -6.04 -8.81 15.67
N THR A 9 -6.46 -7.55 15.86
CA THR A 9 -6.22 -6.46 14.89
C THR A 9 -4.75 -6.02 14.84
N ASP A 10 -4.06 -5.97 15.97
CA ASP A 10 -2.64 -5.58 16.03
C ASP A 10 -1.73 -6.66 15.43
N LYS A 11 -2.04 -7.93 15.69
CA LYS A 11 -1.30 -9.06 15.10
C LYS A 11 -1.46 -9.13 13.58
N ASN A 12 -2.66 -8.83 13.07
CA ASN A 12 -2.91 -8.73 11.63
C ASN A 12 -2.16 -7.57 10.99
N LYS A 13 -2.06 -6.43 11.68
CA LYS A 13 -1.30 -5.27 11.21
C LYS A 13 0.21 -5.53 11.21
N GLU A 14 0.72 -6.21 12.23
CA GLU A 14 2.12 -6.64 12.31
C GLU A 14 2.47 -7.66 11.21
N LEU A 15 1.59 -8.63 10.97
CA LEU A 15 1.74 -9.61 9.88
C LEU A 15 1.72 -8.95 8.50
N LEU A 16 0.95 -7.88 8.30
CA LEU A 16 0.97 -7.11 7.06
C LEU A 16 2.28 -6.34 6.93
N ASN A 17 2.73 -5.67 7.99
CA ASN A 17 3.96 -4.89 7.99
C ASN A 17 5.19 -5.72 7.59
N SER A 18 5.28 -6.98 8.05
CA SER A 18 6.39 -7.87 7.69
C SER A 18 6.41 -8.27 6.20
N LYS A 19 5.30 -8.08 5.47
CA LYS A 19 5.17 -8.41 4.04
C LYS A 19 5.30 -7.20 3.12
N ILE A 20 5.37 -5.98 3.66
CA ILE A 20 5.47 -4.74 2.90
C ILE A 20 6.93 -4.51 2.50
N ASP A 21 7.17 -4.44 1.19
CA ASP A 21 8.43 -3.92 0.64
C ASP A 21 8.24 -2.45 0.23
N MET A 22 8.69 -1.52 1.08
CA MET A 22 8.55 -0.09 0.82
C MET A 22 9.39 0.38 -0.37
N ALA A 23 10.50 -0.30 -0.71
CA ALA A 23 11.28 0.06 -1.89
C ALA A 23 10.49 -0.21 -3.17
N LEU A 24 9.80 -1.36 -3.24
CA LEU A 24 8.91 -1.68 -4.35
C LEU A 24 7.72 -0.71 -4.46
N VAL A 25 7.14 -0.29 -3.32
CA VAL A 25 6.08 0.74 -3.31
C VAL A 25 6.59 2.04 -3.95
N VAL A 26 7.78 2.51 -3.55
CA VAL A 26 8.38 3.74 -4.11
C VAL A 26 8.64 3.59 -5.60
N LYS A 27 9.20 2.46 -6.05
CA LYS A 27 9.46 2.20 -7.48
C LYS A 27 8.17 2.18 -8.29
N LEU A 28 7.12 1.53 -7.79
CA LEU A 28 5.79 1.53 -8.42
C LEU A 28 5.22 2.94 -8.57
N LEU A 29 5.29 3.75 -7.52
CA LEU A 29 4.78 5.12 -7.54
C LEU A 29 5.59 6.04 -8.47
N ASN A 30 6.85 5.72 -8.75
CA ASN A 30 7.69 6.45 -9.71
C ASN A 30 7.68 5.84 -11.12
N SER A 31 6.97 4.73 -11.35
CA SER A 31 6.90 4.07 -12.66
C SER A 31 5.96 4.79 -13.63
N ASP A 32 6.02 4.42 -14.91
CA ASP A 32 5.13 4.92 -15.96
C ASP A 32 3.70 4.38 -15.87
N ILE A 33 3.44 3.43 -14.97
CA ILE A 33 2.12 2.85 -14.78
C ILE A 33 1.17 3.94 -14.28
N SER A 34 0.06 4.11 -14.98
CA SER A 34 -0.88 5.18 -14.69
C SER A 34 -1.53 4.99 -13.32
N SER A 35 -1.92 6.11 -12.69
CA SER A 35 -2.65 6.08 -11.42
C SER A 35 -3.98 5.31 -11.53
N TYR A 36 -4.58 5.30 -12.72
CA TYR A 36 -5.78 4.51 -13.02
C TYR A 36 -5.50 3.01 -13.03
N GLN A 37 -4.44 2.55 -13.71
CA GLN A 37 -4.06 1.14 -13.74
C GLN A 37 -3.75 0.61 -12.33
N ILE A 38 -2.91 1.34 -11.57
CA ILE A 38 -2.57 0.96 -10.19
C ILE A 38 -3.84 0.91 -9.34
N GLY A 39 -4.65 1.97 -9.37
CA GLY A 39 -5.87 2.06 -8.57
C GLY A 39 -6.88 0.96 -8.88
N LYS A 40 -7.08 0.66 -10.17
CA LYS A 40 -7.96 -0.43 -10.62
C LYS A 40 -7.44 -1.79 -10.16
N ALA A 41 -6.13 -2.04 -10.24
CA ALA A 41 -5.54 -3.31 -9.86
C ALA A 41 -5.68 -3.60 -8.36
N ILE A 42 -5.56 -2.57 -7.52
CA ILE A 42 -5.54 -2.75 -6.05
C ILE A 42 -6.84 -2.34 -5.35
N GLY A 43 -7.85 -1.90 -6.09
CA GLY A 43 -9.13 -1.44 -5.53
C GLY A 43 -9.01 -0.12 -4.72
N VAL A 44 -8.14 0.80 -5.16
CA VAL A 44 -7.95 2.12 -4.54
C VAL A 44 -8.25 3.22 -5.57
N SER A 45 -8.79 4.37 -5.14
CA SER A 45 -9.10 5.46 -6.07
C SER A 45 -7.84 5.96 -6.80
N SER A 46 -7.96 6.15 -8.11
CA SER A 46 -6.88 6.71 -8.95
C SER A 46 -6.44 8.09 -8.48
N GLY A 47 -7.36 8.90 -7.92
CA GLY A 47 -7.04 10.19 -7.31
C GLY A 47 -6.10 10.07 -6.10
N ASN A 48 -6.28 9.05 -5.25
CA ASN A 48 -5.36 8.80 -4.13
C ASN A 48 -3.98 8.38 -4.64
N ILE A 49 -3.92 7.49 -5.64
CA ILE A 49 -2.65 7.10 -6.26
C ILE A 49 -1.95 8.29 -6.90
N SER A 50 -2.69 9.12 -7.63
CA SER A 50 -2.14 10.33 -8.27
C SER A 50 -1.56 11.31 -7.24
N ARG A 51 -2.21 11.49 -6.09
CA ARG A 51 -1.66 12.32 -5.01
C ARG A 51 -0.36 11.74 -4.43
N LEU A 52 -0.23 10.41 -4.35
CA LEU A 52 0.99 9.74 -3.94
C LEU A 52 2.11 9.91 -4.98
N LYS A 53 1.84 9.62 -6.26
CA LYS A 53 2.82 9.80 -7.37
C LYS A 53 3.33 11.25 -7.44
N ASN A 54 2.43 12.21 -7.27
CA ASN A 54 2.75 13.64 -7.34
C ASN A 54 3.25 14.23 -6.02
N LYS A 55 3.58 13.42 -5.01
CA LYS A 55 4.07 13.84 -3.68
C LYS A 55 3.15 14.82 -2.93
N LYS A 56 1.89 14.97 -3.37
CA LYS A 56 0.84 15.73 -2.67
C LYS A 56 0.35 15.02 -1.41
N ARG A 57 0.69 13.74 -1.26
CA ARG A 57 0.54 12.94 -0.04
C ARG A 57 1.87 12.24 0.25
N LYS A 58 2.34 12.34 1.50
CA LYS A 58 3.55 11.65 1.95
C LYS A 58 3.33 10.14 2.01
N ILE A 59 4.33 9.38 1.58
CA ILE A 59 4.32 7.91 1.62
C ILE A 59 4.29 7.36 3.05
N GLU A 60 4.90 8.08 3.99
CA GLU A 60 4.86 7.83 5.45
C GLU A 60 3.43 7.78 6.01
N ASN A 61 2.50 8.47 5.36
CA ASN A 61 1.09 8.53 5.75
C ASN A 61 0.24 7.46 5.05
N LEU A 62 0.84 6.47 4.38
CA LEU A 62 0.09 5.34 3.85
C LEU A 62 -0.48 4.52 5.00
N ASN A 63 -1.75 4.12 4.88
CA ASN A 63 -2.27 3.08 5.77
C ASN A 63 -1.64 1.73 5.37
N VAL A 64 -1.50 0.83 6.35
CA VAL A 64 -0.85 -0.48 6.19
C VAL A 64 -1.48 -1.31 5.07
N LYS A 65 -2.81 -1.29 4.94
CA LYS A 65 -3.53 -2.03 3.89
C LYS A 65 -3.12 -1.56 2.49
N THR A 66 -3.10 -0.24 2.25
CA THR A 66 -2.72 0.32 0.95
C THR A 66 -1.24 0.11 0.66
N ALA A 67 -0.36 0.23 1.66
CA ALA A 67 1.06 -0.06 1.50
C ALA A 67 1.31 -1.53 1.12
N TYR A 68 0.61 -2.47 1.79
CA TYR A 68 0.64 -3.89 1.43
C TYR A 68 0.18 -4.15 0.00
N LEU A 69 -0.98 -3.62 -0.38
CA LEU A 69 -1.52 -3.82 -1.73
C LEU A 69 -0.60 -3.25 -2.83
N LEU A 70 0.02 -2.09 -2.59
CA LEU A 70 1.00 -1.52 -3.52
C LEU A 70 2.26 -2.39 -3.63
N SER A 71 2.77 -2.89 -2.51
CA SER A 71 3.93 -3.80 -2.46
C SER A 71 3.64 -5.10 -3.23
N GLU A 72 2.49 -5.73 -2.97
CA GLU A 72 2.13 -6.98 -3.64
C GLU A 72 1.91 -6.77 -5.14
N TYR A 73 1.24 -5.68 -5.53
CA TYR A 73 1.06 -5.38 -6.95
C TYR A 73 2.40 -5.15 -7.65
N ALA A 74 3.33 -4.43 -7.03
CA ALA A 74 4.68 -4.22 -7.56
C ALA A 74 5.44 -5.55 -7.77
N LYS A 75 5.32 -6.49 -6.83
CA LYS A 75 5.87 -7.87 -6.97
C LYS A 75 5.22 -8.62 -8.12
N GLN A 76 3.89 -8.57 -8.23
CA GLN A 76 3.13 -9.29 -9.26
C GLN A 76 3.53 -8.88 -10.68
N ILE A 77 3.83 -7.61 -10.89
CA ILE A 77 4.23 -7.08 -12.20
C ILE A 77 5.75 -7.07 -12.41
N GLY A 78 6.53 -7.58 -11.44
CA GLY A 78 7.97 -7.73 -11.58
C GLY A 78 8.77 -6.43 -11.55
N ILE A 79 8.33 -5.41 -10.80
CA ILE A 79 9.16 -4.23 -10.53
C ILE A 79 10.41 -4.68 -9.77
N LYS A 80 11.59 -4.33 -10.28
CA LYS A 80 12.90 -4.72 -9.74
C LYS A 80 13.55 -3.60 -8.95
#